data_AF-A0A1D1UHT6-F1
#
_entry.id   AF-A0A1D1UHT6-F1
#
_cell.length_a   1.000
_cell.length_b   1.000
_cell.length_c   1.000
_cell.angle_alpha   90.00
_cell.angle_beta   90.00
_cell.angle_gamma   90.00
#
_symmetry.space_group_name_H-M   'P 1'
#
loop_
_entity.id
_entity.type
_entity.pdbx_description
1 polymer ?
#
loop_
_entity_poly.entity_id
_entity_poly.type
_entity_poly.pdbx_seq_one_letter_code
_entity_poly.pdbx_strand_id
1 'polypeptide(L)'
;MKTHQHFVDFAEEWEKMPVKEKRFLLAERMTKGFRRPSILRFWVKFDMVLAFLLDIMHQFDEGVVRWIIAQIITVDGNSGITKAQLNAIERLWMSVALPGHQNRSVRSLDDYKSWKAHELKFFIQHAAPFVLKGNCSEGFYFLVCLLSRIGWLVTQDEIDRESPKEIESRCTRYVKTFQDYFGIEQMKYSIHLMLHLLLVIKLFGPLHLSSCYRPENQIGRVTRKICGTYNNTKNIMDSFLKLQECTARMEDMLCFGNSKIVTTDERLMGVPASPYVIKGAAGTCRLSGQSNVIEDGEAYAKVRREGRRRKECWSRDRVHCFRRAAVEV
;
A
#
# COMPACT_ATOMS: atom_id res chain seq x y z
N MET A 1 13.17 25.61 -9.96
CA MET A 1 11.94 24.81 -9.69
C MET A 1 11.03 24.82 -10.92
N LYS A 2 10.31 23.73 -11.24
CA LYS A 2 9.31 23.76 -12.32
C LYS A 2 8.02 24.36 -11.76
N THR A 3 7.49 25.38 -12.41
CA THR A 3 6.24 26.03 -11.99
C THR A 3 5.04 25.28 -12.56
N HIS A 4 3.85 25.55 -12.03
CA HIS A 4 2.59 25.11 -12.64
C HIS A 4 2.52 25.55 -14.12
N GLN A 5 2.94 26.78 -14.41
CA GLN A 5 2.96 27.34 -15.76
C GLN A 5 3.80 26.49 -16.73
N HIS A 6 5.00 26.06 -16.34
CA HIS A 6 5.80 25.17 -17.18
C HIS A 6 5.08 23.87 -17.56
N PHE A 7 4.23 23.33 -16.69
CA PHE A 7 3.45 22.13 -17.00
C PHE A 7 2.25 22.41 -17.90
N VAL A 8 1.62 23.59 -17.74
CA VAL A 8 0.51 24.04 -18.60
C VAL A 8 1.02 24.27 -20.02
N ASP A 9 2.11 25.03 -20.16
CA ASP A 9 2.73 25.35 -21.46
C ASP A 9 3.18 24.06 -22.16
N PHE A 10 3.90 23.19 -21.45
CA PHE A 10 4.36 21.92 -22.01
C PHE A 10 3.19 21.00 -22.39
N ALA A 11 2.06 21.06 -21.69
CA ALA A 11 0.88 20.27 -22.06
C ALA A 11 0.23 20.76 -23.36
N GLU A 12 0.22 22.07 -23.61
CA GLU A 12 -0.25 22.64 -24.88
C GLU A 12 0.69 22.34 -26.05
N GLU A 13 2.00 22.46 -25.82
CA GLU A 13 3.01 22.06 -26.80
C GLU A 13 2.92 20.55 -27.11
N TRP A 14 2.72 19.74 -26.06
CA TRP A 14 2.57 18.30 -26.19
C TRP A 14 1.42 17.94 -27.13
N GLU A 15 0.29 18.62 -27.10
CA GLU A 15 -0.82 18.32 -28.02
C GLU A 15 -0.42 18.51 -29.48
N LYS A 16 0.36 19.56 -29.77
CA LYS A 16 0.82 19.93 -31.12
C LYS A 16 1.98 19.07 -31.64
N MET A 17 2.73 18.39 -30.76
CA MET A 17 3.90 17.57 -31.16
C MET A 17 3.53 16.31 -31.96
N PRO A 18 4.32 15.94 -32.99
CA PRO A 18 4.22 14.65 -33.67
C PRO A 18 4.41 13.46 -32.72
N VAL A 19 3.73 12.33 -33.02
CA VAL A 19 3.81 11.10 -32.21
C VAL A 19 5.24 10.56 -32.07
N LYS A 20 6.07 10.71 -33.12
CA LYS A 20 7.46 10.26 -33.13
C LYS A 20 8.31 11.03 -32.10
N GLU A 21 8.09 12.34 -32.00
CA GLU A 21 8.80 13.21 -31.05
C GLU A 21 8.36 12.96 -29.61
N LYS A 22 7.05 12.83 -29.37
CA LYS A 22 6.50 12.41 -28.06
C LYS A 22 7.14 11.12 -27.54
N ARG A 23 7.27 10.11 -28.42
CA ARG A 23 7.89 8.82 -28.09
C ARG A 23 9.37 8.97 -27.74
N PHE A 24 10.10 9.76 -28.52
CA PHE A 24 11.51 10.04 -28.27
C PHE A 24 11.72 10.74 -26.91
N LEU A 25 10.96 11.81 -26.63
CA LEU A 25 11.06 12.54 -25.36
C LEU A 25 10.79 11.65 -24.13
N LEU A 26 9.84 10.71 -24.24
CA LEU A 26 9.53 9.77 -23.16
C LEU A 26 10.59 8.70 -22.96
N ALA A 27 11.11 8.15 -24.06
CA ALA A 27 12.17 7.15 -24.02
C ALA A 27 13.44 7.72 -23.37
N GLU A 28 13.83 8.91 -23.78
CA GLU A 28 15.02 9.62 -23.28
C GLU A 28 14.79 10.32 -21.93
N ARG A 29 13.61 10.19 -21.31
CA ARG A 29 13.22 10.87 -20.06
C ARG A 29 13.43 12.40 -20.09
N MET A 30 13.42 12.99 -21.27
CA MET A 30 13.63 14.43 -21.48
C MET A 30 12.39 15.27 -21.22
N THR A 31 11.25 14.65 -20.96
CA THR A 31 10.02 15.34 -20.53
C THR A 31 10.08 15.89 -19.12
N LYS A 32 11.22 15.72 -18.41
CA LYS A 32 11.43 16.27 -17.08
C LYS A 32 10.31 15.85 -16.11
N GLY A 33 9.82 14.61 -16.22
CA GLY A 33 8.77 14.06 -15.34
C GLY A 33 7.34 14.31 -15.81
N PHE A 34 7.11 15.05 -16.88
CA PHE A 34 5.81 15.10 -17.55
C PHE A 34 5.61 13.83 -18.39
N ARG A 35 4.54 13.07 -18.20
CA ARG A 35 4.31 11.86 -19.01
C ARG A 35 3.41 12.13 -20.22
N ARG A 36 2.27 12.75 -19.97
CA ARG A 36 1.27 13.20 -20.97
C ARG A 36 0.18 13.97 -20.21
N PRO A 37 -0.60 14.82 -20.90
CA PRO A 37 -1.82 15.36 -20.32
C PRO A 37 -2.76 14.23 -19.88
N SER A 38 -3.38 14.40 -18.71
CA SER A 38 -4.48 13.52 -18.31
C SER A 38 -5.71 13.81 -19.17
N ILE A 39 -6.46 12.77 -19.57
CA ILE A 39 -7.74 12.95 -20.27
C ILE A 39 -8.75 13.75 -19.43
N LEU A 40 -8.60 13.69 -18.10
CA LEU A 40 -9.42 14.45 -17.16
C LEU A 40 -9.29 15.97 -17.33
N ARG A 41 -8.19 16.45 -17.95
CA ARG A 41 -8.04 17.88 -18.30
C ARG A 41 -9.16 18.38 -19.20
N PHE A 42 -9.67 17.54 -20.10
CA PHE A 42 -10.72 17.92 -21.04
C PHE A 42 -12.12 17.88 -20.42
N TRP A 43 -12.24 17.37 -19.19
CA TRP A 43 -13.52 17.28 -18.51
C TRP A 43 -13.80 18.60 -17.79
N VAL A 44 -14.47 19.52 -18.49
CA VAL A 44 -14.77 20.89 -18.00
C VAL A 44 -15.55 20.92 -16.67
N LYS A 45 -16.33 19.86 -16.38
CA LYS A 45 -17.09 19.71 -15.12
C LYS A 45 -16.32 18.98 -14.01
N PHE A 46 -15.06 18.62 -14.22
CA PHE A 46 -14.22 17.91 -13.26
C PHE A 46 -13.14 18.84 -12.73
N ASP A 47 -13.30 19.29 -11.49
CA ASP A 47 -12.28 20.10 -10.83
C ASP A 47 -11.13 19.19 -10.36
N MET A 48 -10.01 19.22 -11.08
CA MET A 48 -8.83 18.41 -10.73
C MET A 48 -8.21 18.77 -9.37
N VAL A 49 -8.45 19.98 -8.84
CA VAL A 49 -7.94 20.38 -7.52
C VAL A 49 -8.81 19.76 -6.42
N LEU A 50 -10.13 19.78 -6.60
CA LEU A 50 -11.08 19.27 -5.60
C LEU A 50 -11.35 17.77 -5.71
N ALA A 51 -11.11 17.16 -6.87
CA ALA A 51 -11.47 15.78 -7.12
C ALA A 51 -10.44 14.75 -6.65
N PHE A 52 -9.19 15.16 -6.41
CA PHE A 52 -8.15 14.26 -5.90
C PHE A 52 -7.91 14.46 -4.42
N LEU A 53 -7.97 13.35 -3.70
CA LEU A 53 -7.68 13.34 -2.29
C LEU A 53 -6.18 13.29 -2.03
N LEU A 54 -5.73 14.10 -1.07
CA LEU A 54 -4.40 14.00 -0.50
C LEU A 54 -4.38 12.87 0.53
N ASP A 55 -3.66 11.81 0.21
CA ASP A 55 -3.44 10.72 1.14
C ASP A 55 -2.33 11.06 2.14
N ILE A 56 -2.69 11.08 3.43
CA ILE A 56 -1.77 11.37 4.54
C ILE A 56 -0.67 10.30 4.65
N MET A 57 -0.97 9.04 4.33
CA MET A 57 0.02 7.95 4.46
C MET A 57 1.21 8.19 3.53
N HIS A 58 0.98 8.39 2.23
CA HIS A 58 2.06 8.63 1.29
C HIS A 58 2.64 10.03 1.39
N GLN A 59 1.81 11.07 1.49
CA GLN A 59 2.29 12.44 1.36
C GLN A 59 2.94 12.93 2.65
N PHE A 60 2.36 12.62 3.80
CA PHE A 60 2.86 13.10 5.09
C PHE A 60 3.83 12.10 5.71
N ASP A 61 3.39 10.85 5.95
CA ASP A 61 4.23 9.87 6.65
C ASP A 61 5.41 9.42 5.77
N GLU A 62 5.15 8.90 4.57
CA GLU A 62 6.23 8.41 3.71
C GLU A 62 7.01 9.53 3.00
N GLY A 63 6.37 10.68 2.78
CA GLY A 63 6.96 11.84 2.11
C GLY A 63 7.74 12.72 3.07
N VAL A 64 7.04 13.41 3.98
CA VAL A 64 7.64 14.40 4.88
C VAL A 64 8.38 13.74 6.05
N VAL A 65 7.72 12.82 6.77
CA VAL A 65 8.29 12.23 7.99
C VAL A 65 9.51 11.39 7.67
N ARG A 66 9.45 10.54 6.64
CA ARG A 66 10.62 9.77 6.19
C ARG A 66 11.80 10.67 5.84
N TRP A 67 11.54 11.81 5.20
CA TRP A 67 12.59 12.77 4.87
C TRP A 67 13.19 13.43 6.12
N ILE A 68 12.36 13.77 7.11
CA ILE A 68 12.83 14.32 8.40
C ILE A 68 13.70 13.31 9.14
N ILE A 69 13.32 12.02 9.16
CA ILE A 69 14.16 10.98 9.77
C ILE A 69 15.51 10.87 9.05
N ALA A 70 15.55 11.02 7.73
CA ALA A 70 16.81 11.09 6.99
C ALA A 70 17.69 12.25 7.46
N GLN A 71 17.11 13.42 7.80
CA GLN A 71 17.86 14.54 8.37
C GLN A 71 18.33 14.29 9.81
N ILE A 72 17.61 13.46 10.58
CA ILE A 72 18.02 13.07 11.93
C ILE A 72 19.28 12.19 11.88
N ILE A 73 19.33 11.25 10.94
CA ILE A 73 20.42 10.28 10.79
C ILE A 73 21.64 10.89 10.09
N THR A 74 21.45 11.96 9.31
CA THR A 74 22.55 12.66 8.65
C THR A 74 23.31 13.51 9.69
N VAL A 75 24.36 12.91 10.26
CA VAL A 75 25.26 13.56 11.21
C VAL A 75 25.91 14.81 10.59
N ASP A 76 26.01 15.86 11.39
CA ASP A 76 26.58 17.17 11.00
C ASP A 76 25.90 17.81 9.79
N GLY A 77 24.68 17.37 9.46
CA GLY A 77 23.80 18.01 8.50
C GLY A 77 23.06 19.20 9.11
N ASN A 78 22.03 19.66 8.39
CA ASN A 78 21.23 20.81 8.82
C ASN A 78 20.59 20.61 10.21
N SER A 79 20.32 19.38 10.66
CA SER A 79 19.74 19.09 11.98
C SER A 79 20.66 19.46 13.17
N GLY A 80 21.96 19.68 12.92
CA GLY A 80 22.94 19.98 13.97
C GLY A 80 23.19 18.82 14.93
N ILE A 81 22.82 17.59 14.52
CA ILE A 81 22.94 16.39 15.34
C ILE A 81 24.34 15.79 15.15
N THR A 82 25.07 15.72 16.25
CA THR A 82 26.36 15.01 16.32
C THR A 82 26.16 13.50 16.42
N LYS A 83 27.20 12.72 16.13
CA LYS A 83 27.16 11.26 16.30
C LYS A 83 26.81 10.82 17.73
N ALA A 84 27.29 11.56 18.74
CA ALA A 84 26.98 11.27 20.14
C ALA A 84 25.49 11.49 20.46
N GLN A 85 24.91 12.57 19.94
CA GLN A 85 23.48 12.85 20.07
C GLN A 85 22.63 11.84 19.29
N LEU A 86 23.02 11.46 18.07
CA LEU A 86 22.32 10.41 17.31
C LEU A 86 22.29 9.09 18.09
N ASN A 87 23.40 8.68 18.70
CA ASN A 87 23.44 7.50 19.56
C ASN A 87 22.53 7.63 20.78
N ALA A 88 22.38 8.83 21.35
CA ALA A 88 21.45 9.07 22.46
C ALA A 88 19.99 8.99 22.00
N ILE A 89 19.68 9.57 20.84
CA ILE A 89 18.35 9.50 20.20
C ILE A 89 17.98 8.04 19.93
N GLU A 90 18.88 7.26 19.33
CA GLU A 90 18.66 5.83 19.06
C GLU A 90 18.38 5.04 20.34
N ARG A 91 19.17 5.26 21.41
CA ARG A 91 18.92 4.60 22.71
C ARG A 91 17.56 4.96 23.30
N LEU A 92 17.16 6.24 23.24
CA LEU A 92 15.85 6.69 23.72
C LEU A 92 14.72 6.14 22.86
N TRP A 93 14.92 6.07 21.55
CA TRP A 93 13.93 5.50 20.63
C TRP A 93 13.74 4.02 20.89
N MET A 94 14.82 3.25 21.00
CA MET A 94 14.77 1.80 21.25
C MET A 94 14.19 1.44 22.62
N SER A 95 14.10 2.38 23.57
CA SER A 95 13.40 2.18 24.85
C SER A 95 11.90 2.51 24.81
N VAL A 96 11.39 3.06 23.71
CA VAL A 96 9.96 3.34 23.55
C VAL A 96 9.17 2.05 23.43
N ALA A 97 8.26 1.83 24.37
CA ALA A 97 7.29 0.74 24.32
C ALA A 97 6.13 1.06 23.38
N LEU A 98 5.71 0.09 22.57
CA LEU A 98 4.53 0.22 21.70
C LEU A 98 3.25 -0.08 22.49
N PRO A 99 2.34 0.89 22.67
CA PRO A 99 1.07 0.64 23.35
C PRO A 99 0.26 -0.46 22.64
N GLY A 100 -0.27 -1.41 23.41
CA GLY A 100 -1.10 -2.51 22.89
C GLY A 100 -0.34 -3.62 22.13
N HIS A 101 0.98 -3.50 21.96
CA HIS A 101 1.81 -4.50 21.28
C HIS A 101 3.11 -4.74 22.07
N GLN A 102 2.99 -5.18 23.32
CA GLN A 102 4.13 -5.39 24.24
C GLN A 102 5.18 -6.38 23.70
N ASN A 103 4.78 -7.31 22.81
CA ASN A 103 5.70 -8.27 22.17
C ASN A 103 6.44 -7.71 20.96
N ARG A 104 6.20 -6.45 20.56
CA ARG A 104 6.82 -5.82 19.40
C ARG A 104 7.64 -4.63 19.88
N SER A 105 8.94 -4.65 19.59
CA SER A 105 9.82 -3.50 19.78
C SER A 105 9.77 -2.58 18.55
N VAL A 106 10.12 -1.32 18.75
CA VAL A 106 10.47 -0.44 17.63
C VAL A 106 11.74 -0.96 16.94
N ARG A 107 11.93 -0.56 15.68
CA ARG A 107 13.11 -0.91 14.89
C ARG A 107 14.12 0.21 14.91
N SER A 108 15.38 -0.11 14.66
CA SER A 108 16.47 0.87 14.64
C SER A 108 16.22 1.99 13.64
N LEU A 109 16.66 3.21 13.96
CA LEU A 109 16.63 4.34 13.03
C LEU A 109 17.42 4.05 11.75
N ASP A 110 18.46 3.22 11.79
CA ASP A 110 19.23 2.85 10.59
C ASP A 110 18.37 2.14 9.54
N ASP A 111 17.32 1.44 9.98
CA ASP A 111 16.39 0.70 9.12
C ASP A 111 15.24 1.57 8.59
N TYR A 112 15.20 2.88 8.86
CA TYR A 112 14.05 3.75 8.58
C TYR A 112 13.57 3.71 7.12
N LYS A 113 14.47 3.43 6.17
CA LYS A 113 14.11 3.29 4.74
C LYS A 113 13.15 2.14 4.47
N SER A 114 13.20 1.10 5.31
CA SER A 114 12.31 -0.08 5.25
C SER A 114 11.11 0.04 6.19
N TRP A 115 10.99 1.15 6.92
CA TRP A 115 9.83 1.40 7.79
C TRP A 115 8.57 1.55 6.97
N LYS A 116 7.51 0.88 7.45
CA LYS A 116 6.16 1.04 6.95
C LYS A 116 5.61 2.38 7.43
N ALA A 117 4.64 2.93 6.72
CA ALA A 117 4.04 4.22 7.06
C ALA A 117 3.58 4.32 8.54
N HIS A 118 3.03 3.24 9.13
CA HIS A 118 2.59 3.27 10.53
C HIS A 118 3.73 3.43 11.54
N GLU A 119 4.94 2.96 11.21
CA GLU A 119 6.12 3.14 12.05
C GLU A 119 6.62 4.58 11.98
N LEU A 120 6.60 5.18 10.78
CA LEU A 120 6.91 6.60 10.57
C LEU A 120 5.91 7.50 11.33
N LYS A 121 4.62 7.22 11.18
CA LYS A 121 3.54 7.90 11.90
C LYS A 121 3.75 7.81 13.41
N PHE A 122 4.03 6.61 13.92
CA PHE A 122 4.23 6.41 15.35
C PHE A 122 5.46 7.21 15.85
N PHE A 123 6.56 7.14 15.11
CA PHE A 123 7.77 7.90 15.45
C PHE A 123 7.48 9.39 15.56
N ILE A 124 6.91 10.02 14.52
CA ILE A 124 6.71 11.49 14.53
C ILE A 124 5.68 11.95 15.55
N GLN A 125 4.58 11.21 15.73
CA GLN A 125 3.47 11.66 16.58
C GLN A 125 3.70 11.38 18.06
N HIS A 126 4.48 10.36 18.41
CA HIS A 126 4.60 9.91 19.80
C HIS A 126 6.02 9.95 20.36
N ALA A 127 7.04 9.70 19.53
CA ALA A 127 8.42 9.58 20.03
C ALA A 127 9.29 10.78 19.71
N ALA A 128 9.19 11.35 18.51
CA ALA A 128 10.13 12.35 18.01
C ALA A 128 10.31 13.57 18.94
N PRO A 129 9.24 14.20 19.48
CA PRO A 129 9.39 15.31 20.43
C PRO A 129 10.08 14.93 21.75
N PHE A 130 10.02 13.65 22.14
CA PHE A 130 10.65 13.15 23.36
C PHE A 130 12.12 12.81 23.10
N VAL A 131 12.41 12.01 22.08
CA VAL A 131 13.78 11.51 21.82
C VAL A 131 14.73 12.61 21.34
N LEU A 132 14.21 13.64 20.66
CA LEU A 132 15.02 14.75 20.12
C LEU A 132 15.26 15.89 21.12
N LYS A 133 14.52 15.93 22.24
CA LYS A 133 14.61 17.04 23.21
C LYS A 133 16.02 17.10 23.81
N GLY A 134 16.72 18.22 23.59
CA GLY A 134 18.11 18.41 24.03
C GLY A 134 19.17 17.67 23.21
N ASN A 135 18.78 16.93 22.16
CA ASN A 135 19.68 16.15 21.29
C ASN A 135 19.78 16.71 19.86
N CYS A 136 19.25 17.89 19.59
CA CYS A 136 19.33 18.59 18.30
C CYS A 136 19.27 20.10 18.50
N SER A 137 19.38 20.88 17.41
CA SER A 137 19.20 22.34 17.50
C SER A 137 17.76 22.71 17.91
N GLU A 138 17.60 23.82 18.63
CA GLU A 138 16.26 24.33 19.03
C GLU A 138 15.36 24.60 17.82
N GLY A 139 15.93 25.10 16.71
CA GLY A 139 15.20 25.34 15.46
C GLY A 139 14.67 24.05 14.83
N PHE A 140 15.51 23.01 14.77
CA PHE A 140 15.10 21.70 14.26
C PHE A 140 14.08 21.03 15.19
N TYR A 141 14.28 21.12 16.50
CA TYR A 141 13.34 20.64 17.50
C TYR A 141 11.95 21.27 17.32
N PHE A 142 11.89 22.60 17.21
CA PHE A 142 10.65 23.34 16.97
C PHE A 142 9.96 22.88 15.68
N LEU A 143 10.72 22.71 14.59
CA LEU A 143 10.21 22.21 13.31
C LEU A 143 9.58 20.81 13.46
N VAL A 144 10.24 19.89 14.18
CA VAL A 144 9.71 18.54 14.43
C VAL A 144 8.47 18.57 15.33
N CYS A 145 8.44 19.42 16.35
CA CYS A 145 7.25 19.61 17.19
C CYS A 145 6.04 20.14 16.40
N LEU A 146 6.26 21.06 15.46
CA LEU A 146 5.21 21.51 14.55
C LEU A 146 4.69 20.35 13.70
N LEU A 147 5.58 19.56 13.10
CA LEU A 147 5.18 18.41 12.29
C LEU A 147 4.40 17.37 13.11
N SER A 148 4.90 17.05 14.31
CA SER A 148 4.25 16.13 15.24
C SER A 148 2.83 16.57 15.57
N ARG A 149 2.64 17.86 15.92
CA ARG A 149 1.32 18.42 16.24
C ARG A 149 0.39 18.44 15.03
N ILE A 150 0.88 18.76 13.84
CA ILE A 150 0.09 18.69 12.60
C ILE A 150 -0.37 17.25 12.38
N GLY A 151 0.53 16.27 12.44
CA GLY A 151 0.20 14.86 12.28
C GLY A 151 -0.88 14.41 13.28
N TRP A 152 -0.75 14.80 14.54
CA TRP A 152 -1.74 14.50 15.57
C TRP A 152 -3.11 15.10 15.23
N LEU A 153 -3.18 16.40 14.91
CA LEU A 153 -4.41 17.13 14.60
C LEU A 153 -5.17 16.52 13.42
N VAL A 154 -4.45 16.21 12.33
CA VAL A 154 -5.09 15.75 11.09
C VAL A 154 -5.50 14.28 11.13
N THR A 155 -5.08 13.53 12.15
CA THR A 155 -5.42 12.11 12.32
C THR A 155 -6.27 11.81 13.55
N GLN A 156 -6.86 12.84 14.18
CA GLN A 156 -7.89 12.64 15.19
C GLN A 156 -9.14 11.96 14.61
N ASP A 157 -9.90 11.30 15.48
CA ASP A 157 -11.18 10.70 15.10
C ASP A 157 -12.24 11.78 14.83
N GLU A 158 -12.15 12.91 15.54
CA GLU A 158 -13.01 14.07 15.40
C GLU A 158 -12.18 15.34 15.22
N ILE A 159 -12.69 16.27 14.42
CA ILE A 159 -12.08 17.59 14.20
C ILE A 159 -13.00 18.63 14.81
N ASP A 160 -12.54 19.26 15.89
CA ASP A 160 -13.30 20.29 16.57
C ASP A 160 -13.36 21.60 15.74
N ARG A 161 -14.14 22.58 16.23
CA ARG A 161 -14.37 23.83 15.49
C ARG A 161 -13.12 24.72 15.36
N GLU A 162 -12.16 24.61 16.26
CA GLU A 162 -10.96 25.46 16.27
C GLU A 162 -9.75 24.79 15.58
N SER A 163 -9.75 23.47 15.47
CA SER A 163 -8.74 22.65 14.80
C SER A 163 -8.44 23.12 13.37
N PRO A 164 -9.43 23.49 12.52
CA PRO A 164 -9.18 24.06 11.20
C PRO A 164 -8.19 25.23 11.20
N LYS A 165 -8.39 26.22 12.08
CA LYS A 165 -7.52 27.41 12.18
C LYS A 165 -6.14 27.02 12.72
N GLU A 166 -6.10 26.12 13.70
CA GLU A 166 -4.83 25.64 14.25
C GLU A 166 -4.00 24.90 13.19
N ILE A 167 -4.63 24.01 12.41
CA ILE A 167 -3.99 23.25 11.34
C ILE A 167 -3.42 24.19 10.28
N GLU A 168 -4.19 25.16 9.79
CA GLU A 168 -3.74 26.12 8.77
C GLU A 168 -2.56 26.96 9.26
N SER A 169 -2.66 27.50 10.48
CA SER A 169 -1.60 28.29 11.10
C SER A 169 -0.32 27.47 11.25
N ARG A 170 -0.42 26.23 11.75
CA ARG A 170 0.74 25.34 11.94
C ARG A 170 1.34 24.88 10.64
N CYS A 171 0.54 24.51 9.64
CA CYS A 171 1.04 24.11 8.32
C CYS A 171 1.79 25.27 7.66
N THR A 172 1.21 26.47 7.69
CA THR A 172 1.87 27.68 7.16
C THR A 172 3.18 27.97 7.90
N ARG A 173 3.17 27.86 9.23
CA ARG A 173 4.38 28.06 10.04
C ARG A 173 5.44 27.00 9.75
N TYR A 174 5.05 25.74 9.62
CA TYR A 174 5.94 24.64 9.30
C TYR A 174 6.61 24.85 7.94
N VAL A 175 5.84 25.15 6.89
CA VAL A 175 6.35 25.33 5.53
C VAL A 175 7.34 26.49 5.45
N LYS A 176 7.05 27.61 6.11
CA LYS A 176 8.00 28.75 6.21
C LYS A 176 9.27 28.35 6.96
N THR A 177 9.11 27.78 8.15
CA THR A 177 10.26 27.35 8.99
C THR A 177 11.12 26.32 8.26
N PHE A 178 10.49 25.38 7.53
CA PHE A 178 11.18 24.38 6.72
C PHE A 178 12.01 25.03 5.62
N GLN A 179 11.42 25.99 4.88
CA GLN A 179 12.15 26.71 3.83
C GLN A 179 13.33 27.50 4.40
N ASP A 180 13.14 28.18 5.53
CA ASP A 180 14.21 28.94 6.19
C ASP A 180 15.35 28.02 6.63
N TYR A 181 15.01 26.83 7.11
CA TYR A 181 15.98 25.88 7.66
C TYR A 181 16.71 25.06 6.60
N PHE A 182 16.04 24.66 5.52
CA PHE A 182 16.59 23.74 4.51
C PHE A 182 16.77 24.36 3.12
N GLY A 183 16.29 25.58 2.92
CA GLY A 183 16.35 26.30 1.65
C GLY A 183 15.24 25.92 0.67
N ILE A 184 15.02 26.80 -0.30
CA ILE A 184 13.96 26.65 -1.33
C ILE A 184 14.14 25.40 -2.19
N GLU A 185 15.37 24.93 -2.38
CA GLU A 185 15.66 23.71 -3.17
C GLU A 185 15.12 22.43 -2.52
N GLN A 186 14.89 22.43 -1.20
CA GLN A 186 14.32 21.29 -0.48
C GLN A 186 12.79 21.33 -0.40
N MET A 187 12.13 22.35 -0.96
CA MET A 187 10.67 22.51 -0.97
C MET A 187 9.99 21.52 -1.92
N LYS A 188 10.07 20.23 -1.60
CA LYS A 188 9.48 19.16 -2.43
C LYS A 188 7.96 19.25 -2.43
N TYR A 189 7.36 18.55 -3.40
CA TYR A 189 5.90 18.45 -3.56
C TYR A 189 5.16 18.14 -2.24
N SER A 190 5.65 17.16 -1.47
CA SER A 190 5.05 16.76 -0.19
C SER A 190 5.08 17.87 0.87
N ILE A 191 6.08 18.77 0.84
CA ILE A 191 6.16 19.92 1.74
C ILE A 191 5.12 20.98 1.35
N HIS A 192 5.01 21.29 0.05
CA HIS A 192 3.98 22.22 -0.44
C HIS A 192 2.57 21.73 -0.13
N LEU A 193 2.34 20.43 -0.31
CA LEU A 193 1.07 19.78 -0.05
C LEU A 193 0.55 19.96 1.39
N MET A 194 1.42 20.25 2.36
CA MET A 194 0.99 20.54 3.72
C MET A 194 0.06 21.76 3.81
N LEU A 195 0.22 22.76 2.92
CA LEU A 195 -0.68 23.92 2.88
C LEU A 195 -2.11 23.55 2.48
N HIS A 196 -2.29 22.41 1.82
CA HIS A 196 -3.59 21.93 1.34
C HIS A 196 -4.28 20.97 2.31
N LEU A 197 -3.65 20.62 3.44
CA LEU A 197 -4.24 19.71 4.43
C LEU A 197 -5.60 20.21 4.96
N LEU A 198 -5.72 21.52 5.21
CA LEU A 198 -6.98 22.11 5.66
C LEU A 198 -8.08 21.96 4.61
N LEU A 199 -7.78 22.19 3.33
CA LEU A 199 -8.75 22.05 2.25
C LEU A 199 -9.28 20.61 2.20
N VAL A 200 -8.39 19.63 2.28
CA VAL A 200 -8.74 18.21 2.24
C VAL A 200 -9.62 17.84 3.44
N ILE A 201 -9.30 18.35 4.62
CA ILE A 201 -10.14 18.16 5.82
C ILE A 201 -11.54 18.75 5.64
N LYS A 202 -11.66 19.95 5.07
CA LYS A 202 -12.96 20.58 4.83
C LYS A 202 -13.83 19.80 3.84
N LEU A 203 -13.20 19.15 2.85
CA LEU A 203 -13.90 18.39 1.81
C LEU A 203 -14.26 16.97 2.23
N PHE A 204 -13.37 16.30 2.97
CA PHE A 204 -13.43 14.85 3.20
C PHE A 204 -13.50 14.46 4.69
N GLY A 205 -13.36 15.43 5.59
CA GLY A 205 -13.35 15.19 7.04
C GLY A 205 -11.99 14.68 7.55
N PRO A 206 -11.99 13.92 8.67
CA PRO A 206 -10.77 13.37 9.26
C PRO A 206 -9.93 12.53 8.28
N LEU A 207 -8.64 12.85 8.15
CA LEU A 207 -7.79 12.25 7.10
C LEU A 207 -7.50 10.76 7.32
N HIS A 208 -7.74 10.24 8.52
CA HIS A 208 -7.61 8.81 8.77
C HIS A 208 -8.64 7.99 7.96
N LEU A 209 -9.83 8.55 7.68
CA LEU A 209 -10.90 7.93 6.89
C LEU A 209 -10.54 7.82 5.42
N SER A 210 -9.80 8.80 4.92
CA SER A 210 -9.42 8.92 3.52
C SER A 210 -7.99 8.42 3.24
N SER A 211 -7.37 7.75 4.20
CA SER A 211 -5.99 7.29 4.09
C SER A 211 -5.83 5.94 3.37
N CYS A 212 -4.69 5.77 2.69
CA CYS A 212 -4.35 4.53 2.00
C CYS A 212 -3.92 3.38 2.94
N TYR A 213 -3.82 3.62 4.25
CA TYR A 213 -3.46 2.61 5.26
C TYR A 213 -4.30 1.34 5.16
N ARG A 214 -5.63 1.49 5.12
CA ARG A 214 -6.55 0.33 5.08
C ARG A 214 -6.50 -0.35 3.71
N PRO A 215 -6.67 0.35 2.56
CA PRO A 215 -6.57 -0.26 1.24
C PRO A 215 -5.28 -1.03 1.03
N GLU A 216 -4.11 -0.46 1.33
CA GLU A 216 -2.82 -1.14 1.11
C GLU A 216 -2.64 -2.36 1.99
N ASN A 217 -3.06 -2.29 3.25
CA ASN A 217 -3.02 -3.47 4.11
C ASN A 217 -3.92 -4.58 3.56
N GLN A 218 -5.11 -4.26 3.07
CA GLN A 218 -5.99 -5.25 2.45
C GLN A 218 -5.39 -5.80 1.15
N ILE A 219 -4.85 -4.96 0.28
CA ILE A 219 -4.12 -5.39 -0.92
C ILE A 219 -2.99 -6.34 -0.52
N GLY A 220 -2.20 -6.01 0.50
CA GLY A 220 -1.14 -6.90 1.01
C GLY A 220 -1.67 -8.24 1.52
N ARG A 221 -2.81 -8.27 2.22
CA ARG A 221 -3.46 -9.52 2.69
C ARG A 221 -3.98 -10.36 1.53
N VAL A 222 -4.66 -9.72 0.57
CA VAL A 222 -5.18 -10.36 -0.64
C VAL A 222 -4.03 -10.93 -1.46
N THR A 223 -3.01 -10.11 -1.74
CA THR A 223 -1.80 -10.54 -2.46
C THR A 223 -1.08 -11.66 -1.74
N ARG A 224 -0.96 -11.70 -0.40
CA ARG A 224 -0.35 -12.86 0.30
C ARG A 224 -1.17 -14.14 0.18
N LYS A 225 -2.51 -14.03 0.24
CA LYS A 225 -3.41 -15.18 0.03
C LYS A 225 -3.32 -15.70 -1.40
N ILE A 226 -3.17 -14.80 -2.37
CA ILE A 226 -3.09 -15.12 -3.79
C ILE A 226 -1.68 -15.62 -4.16
N CYS A 227 -0.61 -14.96 -3.71
CA CYS A 227 0.82 -15.29 -3.93
C CYS A 227 1.31 -16.54 -3.19
N GLY A 228 0.43 -17.33 -2.57
CA GLY A 228 0.63 -18.79 -2.50
C GLY A 228 0.66 -19.46 -3.89
N THR A 229 0.33 -18.69 -4.93
CA THR A 229 0.28 -18.99 -6.36
C THR A 229 0.76 -17.73 -7.10
N TYR A 230 2.02 -17.76 -7.54
CA TYR A 230 2.79 -16.81 -8.38
C TYR A 230 2.30 -15.36 -8.65
N ASN A 231 3.23 -14.40 -8.48
CA ASN A 231 3.15 -12.95 -8.69
C ASN A 231 2.48 -12.48 -10.01
N ASN A 232 1.48 -11.59 -9.90
CA ASN A 232 1.45 -10.25 -10.54
C ASN A 232 0.11 -9.56 -10.26
N THR A 233 0.13 -8.40 -9.61
CA THR A 233 -1.06 -7.57 -9.31
C THR A 233 -1.90 -7.22 -10.55
N LYS A 234 -1.26 -7.17 -11.72
CA LYS A 234 -1.93 -6.98 -13.02
C LYS A 234 -2.82 -8.16 -13.41
N ASN A 235 -2.34 -9.39 -13.18
CA ASN A 235 -3.13 -10.60 -13.37
C ASN A 235 -4.28 -10.66 -12.34
N ILE A 236 -4.13 -10.06 -11.17
CA ILE A 236 -5.20 -9.98 -10.15
C ILE A 236 -6.31 -9.04 -10.62
N MET A 237 -5.98 -7.86 -11.15
CA MET A 237 -6.99 -6.95 -11.69
C MET A 237 -7.70 -7.55 -12.91
N ASP A 238 -6.95 -8.17 -13.82
CA ASP A 238 -7.52 -8.86 -14.96
C ASP A 238 -8.39 -10.06 -14.52
N SER A 239 -7.95 -10.83 -13.53
CA SER A 239 -8.73 -11.94 -12.97
C SER A 239 -9.96 -11.47 -12.20
N PHE A 240 -9.89 -10.35 -11.47
CA PHE A 240 -11.05 -9.81 -10.75
C PHE A 240 -12.09 -9.27 -11.71
N LEU A 241 -11.68 -8.52 -12.74
CA LEU A 241 -12.58 -8.04 -13.80
C LEU A 241 -13.20 -9.21 -14.55
N LYS A 242 -12.40 -10.23 -14.90
CA LYS A 242 -12.90 -11.49 -15.47
C LYS A 242 -13.87 -12.21 -14.54
N LEU A 243 -13.60 -12.27 -13.24
CA LEU A 243 -14.48 -12.90 -12.25
C LEU A 243 -15.79 -12.13 -12.08
N GLN A 244 -15.76 -10.79 -12.05
CA GLN A 244 -16.99 -10.00 -12.04
C GLN A 244 -17.80 -10.15 -13.33
N GLU A 245 -17.14 -10.12 -14.48
CA GLU A 245 -17.81 -10.33 -15.77
C GLU A 245 -18.40 -11.74 -15.87
N CYS A 246 -17.68 -12.76 -15.39
CA CYS A 246 -18.19 -14.12 -15.28
C CYS A 246 -19.31 -14.26 -14.26
N THR A 247 -19.29 -13.52 -13.14
CA THR A 247 -20.37 -13.53 -12.15
C THR A 247 -21.63 -12.93 -12.76
N ALA A 248 -21.53 -11.79 -13.45
CA ALA A 248 -22.64 -11.18 -14.17
C ALA A 248 -23.19 -12.11 -15.28
N ARG A 249 -22.31 -12.77 -16.06
CA ARG A 249 -22.72 -13.76 -17.06
C ARG A 249 -23.30 -15.03 -16.44
N MET A 250 -22.82 -15.48 -15.27
CA MET A 250 -23.38 -16.61 -14.53
C MET A 250 -24.76 -16.27 -13.98
N GLU A 251 -24.98 -15.06 -13.50
CA GLU A 251 -26.30 -14.56 -13.08
C GLU A 251 -27.28 -14.54 -14.27
N ASP A 252 -26.84 -14.08 -15.45
CA ASP A 252 -27.62 -14.15 -16.70
C ASP A 252 -27.87 -15.60 -17.15
N MET A 253 -26.91 -16.52 -16.98
CA MET A 253 -27.06 -17.94 -17.35
C MET A 253 -27.89 -18.74 -16.34
N LEU A 254 -27.89 -18.39 -15.06
CA LEU A 254 -28.77 -18.99 -14.06
C LEU A 254 -30.24 -18.64 -14.32
N CYS A 255 -30.50 -17.54 -15.03
CA CYS A 255 -31.83 -17.21 -15.56
C CYS A 255 -32.26 -18.14 -16.72
N PHE A 256 -31.32 -18.82 -17.39
CA PHE A 256 -31.57 -19.74 -18.51
C PHE A 256 -30.85 -21.08 -18.29
N GLY A 257 -31.39 -21.89 -17.37
CA GLY A 257 -30.77 -23.12 -16.88
C GLY A 257 -30.40 -24.15 -17.96
N ASN A 258 -29.12 -24.16 -18.36
CA ASN A 258 -28.54 -25.30 -19.08
C ASN A 258 -27.07 -25.57 -18.67
N SER A 259 -26.84 -26.77 -18.12
CA SER A 259 -25.60 -27.14 -17.41
C SER A 259 -24.38 -27.40 -18.30
N LYS A 260 -24.55 -27.57 -19.62
CA LYS A 260 -23.46 -27.91 -20.54
C LYS A 260 -22.62 -26.72 -20.99
N ILE A 261 -23.19 -25.51 -20.97
CA ILE A 261 -22.49 -24.27 -21.38
C ILE A 261 -21.49 -23.84 -20.30
N VAL A 262 -21.88 -24.01 -19.03
CA VAL A 262 -21.04 -23.72 -17.86
C VAL A 262 -19.71 -24.49 -17.89
N THR A 263 -19.74 -25.76 -18.30
CA THR A 263 -18.55 -26.62 -18.34
C THR A 263 -17.57 -26.25 -19.46
N THR A 264 -18.07 -25.67 -20.55
CA THR A 264 -17.24 -25.22 -21.68
C THR A 264 -16.56 -23.87 -21.36
N ASP A 265 -17.28 -22.97 -20.70
CA ASP A 265 -16.74 -21.67 -20.26
C ASP A 265 -15.70 -21.80 -19.15
N GLU A 266 -15.86 -22.74 -18.20
CA GLU A 266 -14.84 -23.06 -17.18
C GLU A 266 -13.49 -23.46 -17.82
N ARG A 267 -13.54 -24.17 -18.96
CA ARG A 267 -12.36 -24.59 -19.74
C ARG A 267 -11.70 -23.43 -20.48
N LEU A 268 -12.50 -22.51 -21.04
CA LEU A 268 -12.01 -21.32 -21.74
C LEU A 268 -11.39 -20.28 -20.79
N MET A 269 -11.88 -20.22 -19.55
CA MET A 269 -11.43 -19.28 -18.52
C MET A 269 -10.13 -19.70 -17.81
N GLY A 270 -9.57 -20.87 -18.12
CA GLY A 270 -8.33 -21.37 -17.50
C GLY A 270 -8.46 -21.59 -15.98
N VAL A 271 -9.68 -21.69 -15.46
CA VAL A 271 -9.94 -22.05 -14.07
C VAL A 271 -9.52 -23.51 -13.93
N PRO A 272 -8.51 -23.86 -13.10
CA PRO A 272 -8.15 -25.24 -12.89
C PRO A 272 -9.41 -25.96 -12.40
N ALA A 273 -9.73 -27.09 -13.05
CA ALA A 273 -10.92 -27.87 -12.79
C ALA A 273 -11.22 -27.91 -11.27
N SER A 274 -12.47 -27.60 -10.94
CA SER A 274 -13.06 -27.53 -9.61
C SER A 274 -12.35 -28.37 -8.54
N PRO A 275 -12.13 -27.86 -7.31
CA PRO A 275 -11.49 -28.61 -6.22
C PRO A 275 -12.11 -29.99 -6.12
N TYR A 276 -11.32 -31.06 -6.18
CA TYR A 276 -11.86 -32.42 -6.17
C TYR A 276 -12.71 -32.61 -4.90
N VAL A 277 -14.03 -32.62 -5.08
CA VAL A 277 -15.00 -32.80 -4.01
C VAL A 277 -15.46 -34.25 -4.02
N ILE A 278 -15.11 -34.98 -2.98
CA ILE A 278 -15.57 -36.35 -2.78
C ILE A 278 -16.70 -36.32 -1.76
N LYS A 279 -17.90 -36.74 -2.17
CA LYS A 279 -19.05 -36.89 -1.27
C LYS A 279 -19.13 -38.34 -0.81
N GLY A 280 -19.13 -38.55 0.50
CA GLY A 280 -19.34 -39.85 1.12
C GLY A 280 -20.51 -39.83 2.11
N ALA A 281 -20.86 -40.99 2.66
CA ALA A 281 -21.94 -41.10 3.64
C ALA A 281 -21.68 -40.31 4.94
N ALA A 282 -20.43 -39.93 5.21
CA ALA A 282 -19.99 -39.21 6.42
C ALA A 282 -19.76 -37.70 6.19
N GLY A 283 -20.13 -37.16 5.02
CA GLY A 283 -19.95 -35.74 4.69
C GLY A 283 -19.19 -35.50 3.39
N THR A 284 -18.78 -34.25 3.17
CA THR A 284 -18.12 -33.79 1.94
C THR A 284 -16.65 -33.49 2.21
N CYS A 285 -15.74 -34.14 1.49
CA CYS A 285 -14.31 -33.86 1.55
C CYS A 285 -13.86 -33.04 0.35
N ARG A 286 -13.28 -31.87 0.60
CA ARG A 286 -12.68 -31.01 -0.44
C ARG A 286 -11.17 -31.15 -0.43
N LEU A 287 -10.60 -31.49 -1.59
CA LEU A 287 -9.16 -31.56 -1.80
C LEU A 287 -8.68 -30.28 -2.49
N SER A 288 -7.63 -29.66 -1.94
CA SER A 288 -7.08 -28.40 -2.47
C SER A 288 -5.55 -28.45 -2.64
N GLY A 289 -5.07 -27.80 -3.71
CA GLY A 289 -3.67 -27.76 -4.12
C GLY A 289 -3.39 -28.59 -5.38
N GLN A 290 -2.16 -28.47 -5.92
CA GLN A 290 -1.71 -29.31 -7.04
C GLN A 290 -1.66 -30.79 -6.60
N SER A 291 -2.17 -31.67 -7.47
CA SER A 291 -2.11 -33.12 -7.31
C SER A 291 -0.77 -33.64 -7.79
N ASN A 292 -0.02 -34.32 -6.93
CA ASN A 292 1.19 -35.04 -7.32
C ASN A 292 0.95 -36.54 -7.20
N VAL A 293 1.59 -37.34 -8.04
CA VAL A 293 1.57 -38.80 -7.89
C VAL A 293 2.20 -39.16 -6.53
N ILE A 294 1.68 -40.19 -5.86
CA ILE A 294 2.13 -40.55 -4.52
C ILE A 294 3.59 -41.03 -4.50
N GLU A 295 4.48 -40.17 -4.01
CA GLU A 295 5.92 -40.44 -3.88
C GLU A 295 6.25 -41.19 -2.58
N ASP A 296 5.43 -41.05 -1.54
CA ASP A 296 5.59 -41.76 -0.26
C ASP A 296 5.14 -43.22 -0.37
N GLY A 297 6.10 -44.14 -0.23
CA GLY A 297 5.87 -45.58 -0.30
C GLY A 297 5.04 -46.14 0.86
N GLU A 298 5.12 -45.54 2.05
CA GLU A 298 4.37 -45.99 3.22
C GLU A 298 2.90 -45.58 3.10
N ALA A 299 2.65 -44.35 2.64
CA ALA A 299 1.31 -43.86 2.33
C ALA A 299 0.67 -44.69 1.20
N TYR A 300 1.42 -45.02 0.14
CA TYR A 300 0.91 -45.88 -0.93
C TYR A 300 0.61 -47.31 -0.44
N ALA A 301 1.39 -47.86 0.49
CA ALA A 301 1.12 -49.16 1.08
C ALA A 301 -0.22 -49.18 1.86
N LYS A 302 -0.55 -48.08 2.56
CA LYS A 302 -1.85 -47.91 3.25
C LYS A 302 -3.00 -47.87 2.25
N VAL A 303 -2.86 -47.10 1.17
CA VAL A 303 -3.84 -47.02 0.08
C VAL A 303 -4.07 -48.40 -0.58
N ARG A 304 -2.99 -49.14 -0.88
CA ARG A 304 -3.06 -50.49 -1.45
C ARG A 304 -3.71 -51.51 -0.51
N ARG A 305 -3.57 -51.34 0.80
CA ARG A 305 -4.24 -52.19 1.81
C ARG A 305 -5.74 -51.95 1.83
N GLU A 306 -6.18 -50.70 1.77
CA GLU A 306 -7.60 -50.35 1.70
C GLU A 306 -8.22 -50.77 0.36
N GLY A 307 -7.51 -50.60 -0.76
CA GLY A 307 -7.93 -51.10 -2.07
C GLY A 307 -8.21 -52.62 -2.02
N ARG A 308 -7.30 -53.41 -1.44
CA ARG A 308 -7.52 -54.85 -1.23
C ARG A 308 -8.77 -55.16 -0.39
N ARG A 309 -9.05 -54.36 0.65
CA ARG A 309 -10.26 -54.51 1.47
C ARG A 309 -11.54 -54.26 0.66
N ARG A 310 -11.48 -53.36 -0.32
CA ARG A 310 -12.57 -53.02 -1.23
C ARG A 310 -12.60 -53.85 -2.52
N LYS A 311 -11.67 -54.81 -2.67
CA LYS A 311 -11.45 -55.60 -3.90
C LYS A 311 -11.08 -54.75 -5.12
N GLU A 312 -10.45 -53.60 -4.91
CA GLU A 312 -9.97 -52.69 -5.94
C GLU A 312 -8.43 -52.71 -6.02
N CYS A 313 -7.89 -52.63 -7.25
CA CYS A 313 -6.45 -52.56 -7.47
C CYS A 313 -6.10 -51.20 -8.09
N TRP A 314 -5.45 -50.34 -7.30
CA TRP A 314 -5.00 -49.03 -7.75
C TRP A 314 -3.49 -49.06 -7.97
N SER A 315 -3.07 -48.80 -9.21
CA SER A 315 -1.66 -48.67 -9.57
C SER A 315 -1.10 -47.33 -9.10
N ARG A 316 0.21 -47.26 -8.85
CA ARG A 316 0.84 -46.12 -8.18
C ARG A 316 0.71 -44.82 -8.96
N ASP A 317 0.82 -44.92 -10.28
CA ASP A 317 0.62 -43.84 -11.26
C ASP A 317 -0.81 -43.26 -11.26
N ARG A 318 -1.76 -43.96 -10.64
CA ARG A 318 -3.17 -43.55 -10.53
C ARG A 318 -3.56 -43.08 -9.14
N VAL A 319 -2.62 -43.00 -8.21
CA VAL A 319 -2.86 -42.53 -6.84
C VAL A 319 -2.19 -41.18 -6.65
N HIS A 320 -2.99 -40.16 -6.37
CA HIS A 320 -2.53 -38.78 -6.23
C HIS A 320 -2.68 -38.28 -4.79
N CYS A 321 -1.70 -37.51 -4.33
CA CYS A 321 -1.70 -36.80 -3.06
C CYS A 321 -2.00 -35.32 -3.27
N PHE A 322 -2.74 -34.75 -2.33
CA PHE A 322 -3.11 -33.34 -2.30
C PHE A 322 -2.55 -32.68 -1.05
N ARG A 323 -2.16 -31.40 -1.16
CA ARG A 323 -1.51 -30.66 -0.08
C ARG A 323 -2.43 -30.39 1.12
N ARG A 324 -3.75 -30.28 0.88
CA ARG A 324 -4.75 -30.06 1.93
C ARG A 324 -6.04 -30.80 1.60
N ALA A 325 -6.63 -31.41 2.63
CA ALA A 325 -7.98 -31.94 2.61
C ALA A 325 -8.78 -31.28 3.74
N ALA A 326 -9.98 -30.82 3.44
CA ALA A 326 -10.91 -30.26 4.42
C ALA A 326 -12.19 -31.10 4.39
N VAL A 327 -12.61 -31.59 5.56
CA VAL A 327 -13.87 -32.32 5.73
C VAL A 327 -14.92 -31.34 6.23
N GLU A 328 -15.98 -31.19 5.46
CA GLU A 328 -17.21 -30.52 5.88
C GLU A 328 -18.21 -31.62 6.26
N VAL A 329 -18.54 -31.70 7.55
CA VAL A 329 -19.52 -32.65 8.11
C VAL A 329 -20.93 -32.20 7.79
#